data_AF-A0A9E7JHH7-F1
#
_entry.id   AF-A0A9E7JHH7-F1
#
_cell.length_a   1.000
_cell.length_b   1.000
_cell.length_c   1.000
_cell.angle_alpha   90.00
_cell.angle_beta   90.00
_cell.angle_gamma   90.00
#
_symmetry.space_group_name_H-M   'P 1'
#
loop_
_entity.id
_entity.type
_entity.pdbx_description
1 polymer ?
#
loop_
_entity_poly.entity_id
_entity_poly.type
_entity_poly.pdbx_seq_one_letter_code
_entity_poly.pdbx_strand_id
1 'polypeptide(L)'
;MQVTRAFKQAFLERMLLGFRATDVSSKSMSFQEKKSFIKLSADVAIAVARGSRKWTRGLIASVSKEQQKRLLPRVIPRKQYERLMKPCSSNSWKIPRSKKILRKSLRVSSTRRKKKLCAVEKRTRVLRRLVPGGESLSGFSLLDETLDYVLSLRAQVGLMQSLLMTCEASKRRAHELKCTSPETKASTVGNRGRCGGIP
;
A
#
# COMPACT_ATOMS: atom_id res chain seq x y z
N MET A 1 20.17 0.19 -6.58
CA MET A 1 18.95 1.00 -6.76
C MET A 1 18.49 1.50 -5.39
N GLN A 2 18.40 2.82 -5.21
CA GLN A 2 17.89 3.41 -3.96
C GLN A 2 16.44 3.86 -4.14
N VAL A 3 15.70 3.91 -3.04
CA VAL A 3 14.35 4.49 -3.01
C VAL A 3 14.48 6.01 -3.21
N THR A 4 13.95 6.54 -4.30
CA THR A 4 14.07 7.98 -4.62
C THR A 4 13.19 8.83 -3.70
N ARG A 5 13.62 10.06 -3.41
CA ARG A 5 12.82 11.03 -2.64
C ARG A 5 11.48 11.31 -3.33
N ALA A 6 11.50 11.44 -4.66
CA ALA A 6 10.30 11.65 -5.47
C ALA A 6 9.27 10.51 -5.28
N PHE A 7 9.73 9.25 -5.26
CA PHE A 7 8.82 8.13 -5.01
C PHE A 7 8.23 8.17 -3.60
N LYS A 8 9.04 8.43 -2.56
CA LYS A 8 8.53 8.54 -1.18
C LYS A 8 7.50 9.66 -1.04
N GLN A 9 7.73 10.80 -1.68
CA GLN A 9 6.81 11.93 -1.69
C GLN A 9 5.51 11.60 -2.43
N ALA A 10 5.59 11.07 -3.64
CA ALA A 10 4.42 10.64 -4.39
C ALA A 10 3.62 9.58 -3.62
N PHE A 11 4.30 8.66 -2.93
CA PHE A 11 3.64 7.67 -2.09
C PHE A 11 2.93 8.30 -0.89
N LEU A 12 3.56 9.23 -0.17
CA LEU A 12 2.92 9.97 0.93
C LEU A 12 1.68 10.73 0.46
N GLU A 13 1.77 11.46 -0.66
CA GLU A 13 0.64 12.21 -1.21
C GLU A 13 -0.55 11.31 -1.52
N ARG A 14 -0.31 10.15 -2.13
CA ARG A 14 -1.35 9.16 -2.44
C ARG A 14 -1.94 8.53 -1.19
N MET A 15 -1.12 8.29 -0.18
CA MET A 15 -1.55 7.73 1.10
C MET A 15 -2.44 8.73 1.85
N LEU A 16 -2.06 10.00 1.93
CA LEU A 16 -2.90 11.02 2.55
C LEU A 16 -4.23 11.22 1.80
N LEU A 17 -4.22 11.13 0.48
CA LEU A 17 -5.44 11.14 -0.33
C LEU A 17 -6.37 9.96 0.02
N GLY A 18 -5.81 8.76 0.19
CA GLY A 18 -6.51 7.59 0.69
C GLY A 18 -7.16 7.84 2.05
N PHE A 19 -6.42 8.40 3.01
CA PHE A 19 -6.96 8.69 4.34
C PHE A 19 -8.06 9.74 4.36
N ARG A 20 -7.97 10.80 3.56
CA ARG A 20 -9.05 11.78 3.40
C ARG A 20 -10.33 11.15 2.87
N ALA A 21 -10.22 10.18 1.96
CA ALA A 21 -11.39 9.45 1.44
C ALA A 21 -12.07 8.59 2.52
N THR A 22 -11.33 8.06 3.50
CA THR A 22 -11.91 7.40 4.69
C THR A 22 -12.58 8.34 5.65
N ASP A 23 -11.97 9.51 5.88
CA ASP A 23 -12.35 10.35 7.02
C ASP A 23 -13.77 10.90 6.86
N VAL A 24 -14.17 11.15 5.61
CA VAL A 24 -15.55 11.47 5.21
C VAL A 24 -16.54 10.34 5.52
N SER A 25 -16.07 9.10 5.65
CA SER A 25 -16.87 7.89 5.88
C SER A 25 -16.66 7.27 7.28
N SER A 26 -15.87 7.90 8.15
CA SER A 26 -15.29 7.25 9.35
C SER A 26 -16.24 7.06 10.52
N LYS A 27 -17.41 7.73 10.52
CA LYS A 27 -18.37 7.72 11.63
C LYS A 27 -19.03 6.36 11.92
N SER A 28 -18.94 5.38 11.01
CA SER A 28 -19.62 4.08 11.16
C SER A 28 -18.77 2.85 10.86
N MET A 29 -17.43 2.96 10.84
CA MET A 29 -16.56 1.83 10.52
C MET A 29 -16.08 1.08 11.76
N SER A 30 -16.24 -0.25 11.73
CA SER A 30 -15.63 -1.17 12.68
C SER A 30 -14.10 -1.11 12.63
N PHE A 31 -13.45 -1.60 13.67
CA PHE A 31 -11.99 -1.66 13.74
C PHE A 31 -11.37 -2.48 12.58
N GLN A 32 -12.00 -3.60 12.20
CA GLN A 32 -11.52 -4.44 11.09
C GLN A 32 -11.60 -3.73 9.75
N GLU A 33 -12.67 -2.97 9.50
CA GLU A 33 -12.82 -2.17 8.29
C GLU A 33 -11.75 -1.07 8.21
N LYS A 34 -11.48 -0.39 9.32
CA LYS A 34 -10.40 0.61 9.41
C LYS A 34 -9.05 -0.02 9.08
N LYS A 35 -8.72 -1.18 9.66
CA LYS A 35 -7.48 -1.91 9.37
C LYS A 35 -7.38 -2.33 7.90
N SER A 36 -8.45 -2.89 7.35
CA SER A 36 -8.51 -3.31 5.95
C SER A 36 -8.35 -2.11 5.01
N PHE A 37 -8.95 -0.97 5.34
CA PHE A 37 -8.85 0.25 4.54
C PHE A 37 -7.44 0.82 4.56
N ILE A 38 -6.80 0.88 5.74
CA ILE A 38 -5.41 1.37 5.85
C ILE A 38 -4.48 0.51 4.99
N LYS A 39 -4.60 -0.82 5.12
CA LYS A 39 -3.81 -1.76 4.30
C LYS A 39 -4.05 -1.51 2.81
N LEU A 40 -5.31 -1.45 2.40
CA LEU A 40 -5.66 -1.27 1.01
C LEU A 40 -5.20 0.08 0.45
N SER A 41 -5.34 1.15 1.22
CA SER A 41 -4.87 2.48 0.83
C SER A 41 -3.37 2.50 0.65
N ALA A 42 -2.61 1.82 1.51
CA ALA A 42 -1.18 1.66 1.34
C ALA A 42 -0.83 0.87 0.06
N ASP A 43 -1.48 -0.27 -0.17
CA ASP A 43 -1.26 -1.11 -1.36
C ASP A 43 -1.54 -0.33 -2.67
N VAL A 44 -2.65 0.42 -2.70
CA VAL A 44 -3.03 1.28 -3.83
C VAL A 44 -2.04 2.45 -4.00
N ALA A 45 -1.70 3.14 -2.91
CA ALA A 45 -0.83 4.30 -2.96
C ALA A 45 0.58 3.94 -3.44
N ILE A 46 1.13 2.81 -2.99
CA ILE A 46 2.42 2.28 -3.46
C ILE A 46 2.36 1.95 -4.94
N ALA A 47 1.31 1.22 -5.38
CA ALA A 47 1.18 0.81 -6.76
C ALA A 47 1.10 2.01 -7.72
N VAL A 48 0.37 3.05 -7.32
CA VAL A 48 0.22 4.30 -8.08
C VAL A 48 1.51 5.11 -8.08
N ALA A 49 2.15 5.29 -6.93
CA ALA A 49 3.37 6.08 -6.80
C ALA A 49 4.54 5.46 -7.56
N ARG A 50 4.62 4.12 -7.61
CA ARG A 50 5.68 3.43 -8.34
C ARG A 50 5.46 3.43 -9.85
N GLY A 51 4.20 3.36 -10.29
CA GLY A 51 3.81 3.35 -11.69
C GLY A 51 3.53 1.95 -12.25
N SER A 52 3.53 1.83 -13.58
CA SER A 52 3.10 0.62 -14.31
C SER A 52 4.18 -0.47 -14.33
N ARG A 53 4.44 -1.08 -13.18
CA ARG A 53 5.22 -2.33 -13.05
C ARG A 53 4.31 -3.55 -13.10
N LYS A 54 4.86 -4.73 -13.34
CA LYS A 54 4.06 -5.96 -13.38
C LYS A 54 3.58 -6.33 -11.98
N TRP A 55 4.43 -6.14 -10.96
CA TRP A 55 4.04 -6.40 -9.57
C TRP A 55 3.00 -5.40 -9.05
N THR A 56 3.02 -4.13 -9.46
CA THR A 56 2.02 -3.15 -9.01
C THR A 56 0.63 -3.49 -9.56
N ARG A 57 0.57 -4.03 -10.78
CA ARG A 57 -0.67 -4.56 -11.38
C ARG A 57 -1.17 -5.81 -10.67
N GLY A 58 -0.27 -6.75 -10.39
CA GLY A 58 -0.59 -7.96 -9.61
C GLY A 58 -1.10 -7.61 -8.22
N LEU A 59 -0.53 -6.59 -7.58
CA LEU A 59 -0.96 -6.09 -6.27
C LEU A 59 -2.38 -5.52 -6.33
N ILE A 60 -2.67 -4.65 -7.30
CA ILE A 60 -4.03 -4.10 -7.48
C ILE A 60 -5.03 -5.21 -7.84
N ALA A 61 -4.64 -6.18 -8.66
CA ALA A 61 -5.50 -7.32 -9.03
C ALA A 61 -5.80 -8.26 -7.85
N SER A 62 -4.97 -8.26 -6.81
CA SER A 62 -5.19 -9.05 -5.58
C SER A 62 -6.20 -8.41 -4.61
N VAL A 63 -6.57 -7.14 -4.84
CA VAL A 63 -7.57 -6.42 -4.04
C VAL A 63 -8.97 -6.93 -4.38
N SER A 64 -9.85 -7.05 -3.37
CA SER A 64 -11.26 -7.41 -3.60
C SER A 64 -11.94 -6.42 -4.56
N LYS A 65 -12.68 -6.95 -5.53
CA LYS A 65 -13.41 -6.17 -6.53
C LYS A 65 -14.33 -5.11 -5.91
N GLU A 66 -14.94 -5.41 -4.75
CA GLU A 66 -15.83 -4.49 -4.04
C GLU A 66 -15.06 -3.28 -3.47
N GLN A 67 -13.95 -3.54 -2.80
CA GLN A 67 -13.10 -2.50 -2.21
C GLN A 67 -12.39 -1.69 -3.30
N GLN A 68 -12.03 -2.36 -4.40
CA GLN A 68 -11.48 -1.76 -5.60
C GLN A 68 -12.46 -0.74 -6.21
N LYS A 69 -13.74 -1.10 -6.38
CA LYS A 69 -14.77 -0.18 -6.89
C LYS A 69 -15.00 1.03 -5.98
N ARG A 70 -14.93 0.85 -4.65
CA ARG A 70 -15.15 1.93 -3.69
C ARG A 70 -13.98 2.91 -3.59
N LEU A 71 -12.73 2.40 -3.61
CA LEU A 71 -11.55 3.22 -3.28
C LEU A 71 -10.79 3.72 -4.50
N LEU A 72 -10.71 2.94 -5.58
CA LEU A 72 -9.92 3.37 -6.74
C LEU A 72 -10.40 4.69 -7.35
N PRO A 73 -11.71 4.99 -7.47
CA PRO A 73 -12.17 6.28 -7.96
C PRO A 73 -11.81 7.45 -7.03
N ARG A 74 -11.60 7.19 -5.74
CA ARG A 74 -11.32 8.21 -4.71
C ARG A 74 -9.82 8.49 -4.55
N VAL A 75 -8.99 7.48 -4.80
CA VAL A 75 -7.53 7.54 -4.56
C VAL A 75 -6.72 7.71 -5.86
N ILE A 76 -7.32 7.39 -7.00
CA ILE A 76 -6.63 7.42 -8.30
C ILE A 76 -7.41 8.27 -9.31
N PRO A 77 -6.79 9.28 -9.94
CA PRO A 77 -7.31 9.92 -11.13
C PRO A 77 -7.59 8.89 -12.23
N ARG A 78 -8.76 8.96 -12.88
CA ARG A 78 -9.23 8.01 -13.90
C ARG A 78 -8.17 7.64 -14.95
N LYS A 79 -7.37 8.61 -15.42
CA LYS A 79 -6.26 8.40 -16.38
C LYS A 79 -5.17 7.44 -15.87
N GLN A 80 -4.86 7.49 -14.58
CA GLN A 80 -3.86 6.60 -13.97
C GLN A 80 -4.45 5.21 -13.70
N TYR A 81 -5.71 5.14 -13.31
CA TYR A 81 -6.44 3.88 -13.20
C TYR A 81 -6.45 3.14 -14.54
N GLU A 82 -6.80 3.81 -15.63
CA GLU A 82 -6.76 3.24 -16.98
C GLU A 82 -5.35 2.78 -17.36
N ARG A 83 -4.30 3.51 -16.99
CA ARG A 83 -2.91 3.11 -17.28
C ARG A 83 -2.45 1.88 -16.49
N LEU A 84 -2.93 1.72 -15.26
CA LEU A 84 -2.66 0.56 -14.39
C LEU A 84 -3.48 -0.67 -14.79
N MET A 85 -4.71 -0.47 -15.27
CA MET A 85 -5.64 -1.54 -15.65
C MET A 85 -5.58 -1.94 -17.11
N LYS A 86 -5.01 -1.10 -18.01
CA LYS A 86 -4.78 -1.47 -19.41
C LYS A 86 -4.01 -2.78 -19.45
N PRO A 87 -4.48 -3.85 -20.11
CA PRO A 87 -3.65 -5.01 -20.35
C PRO A 87 -2.32 -4.53 -20.94
N CYS A 88 -1.19 -5.01 -20.44
CA CYS A 88 0.02 -4.83 -21.23
C CYS A 88 -0.29 -5.57 -22.51
N SER A 89 -0.37 -4.85 -23.64
CA SER A 89 -0.05 -5.44 -24.93
C SER A 89 1.41 -5.86 -24.82
N SER A 90 1.65 -6.97 -24.13
CA SER A 90 2.70 -7.88 -24.55
C SER A 90 2.34 -8.09 -26.00
N ASN A 91 3.09 -7.47 -26.91
CA ASN A 91 3.22 -8.02 -28.23
C ASN A 91 3.65 -9.47 -27.98
N SER A 92 2.68 -10.37 -27.89
CA SER A 92 2.89 -11.75 -28.18
C SER A 92 3.19 -11.72 -29.66
N TRP A 93 4.44 -11.40 -29.99
CA TRP A 93 5.06 -12.02 -31.13
C TRP A 93 4.88 -13.50 -30.83
N LYS A 94 3.80 -14.07 -31.36
CA LYS A 94 3.65 -15.50 -31.53
C LYS A 94 4.80 -15.84 -32.46
N ILE A 95 5.99 -16.04 -31.91
CA ILE A 95 7.10 -16.61 -32.65
C ILE A 95 6.55 -17.95 -33.12
N PRO A 96 6.38 -18.19 -34.44
CA PRO A 96 5.93 -19.47 -34.92
C PRO A 96 7.07 -20.44 -34.62
N ARG A 97 6.98 -21.13 -33.49
CA ARG A 97 7.99 -22.11 -33.10
C ARG A 97 7.75 -23.34 -33.98
N SER A 98 8.43 -23.38 -35.13
CA SER A 98 8.52 -24.58 -35.95
C SER A 98 8.98 -25.73 -35.04
N LYS A 99 8.08 -26.70 -34.79
CA LYS A 99 8.36 -27.89 -33.97
C LYS A 99 9.12 -28.96 -34.76
N LYS A 100 10.09 -28.57 -35.58
CA LYS A 100 10.97 -29.55 -36.24
C LYS A 100 12.42 -29.19 -35.96
N ILE A 101 13.11 -30.17 -35.40
CA ILE A 101 14.56 -30.28 -35.19
C ILE A 101 15.08 -29.64 -33.90
N LEU A 102 14.98 -30.40 -32.80
CA LEU A 102 16.15 -30.72 -31.98
C LEU A 102 15.94 -32.08 -31.30
N ARG A 103 16.03 -33.16 -32.09
CA ARG A 103 16.48 -34.43 -31.54
C ARG A 103 18.00 -34.43 -31.67
N LYS A 104 18.69 -34.98 -30.65
CA LYS A 104 20.11 -35.40 -30.66
C LYS A 104 21.14 -34.41 -30.07
N SER A 105 21.09 -34.20 -28.75
CA SER A 105 22.27 -34.23 -27.82
C SER A 105 21.95 -33.67 -26.42
N LEU A 106 21.18 -34.40 -25.61
CA LEU A 106 21.04 -34.12 -24.17
C LEU A 106 21.18 -35.39 -23.31
N ARG A 107 21.90 -36.39 -23.83
CA ARG A 107 22.42 -37.48 -23.00
C ARG A 107 23.86 -37.14 -22.67
N VAL A 108 24.16 -37.17 -21.38
CA VAL A 108 25.44 -36.87 -20.71
C VAL A 108 25.62 -35.40 -20.26
N SER A 109 25.00 -35.04 -19.13
CA SER A 109 25.63 -34.11 -18.17
C SER A 109 25.06 -34.26 -16.75
N SER A 110 25.92 -34.80 -15.88
CA SER A 110 25.90 -34.98 -14.41
C SER A 110 24.59 -34.89 -13.60
N THR A 111 24.36 -35.94 -12.81
CA THR A 111 23.36 -36.02 -11.72
C THR A 111 23.52 -34.92 -10.66
N ARG A 112 24.72 -34.34 -10.47
CA ARG A 112 24.96 -33.17 -9.58
C ARG A 112 24.38 -31.86 -10.13
N ARG A 113 24.42 -31.61 -11.44
CA ARG A 113 23.84 -30.39 -12.07
C ARG A 113 22.31 -30.40 -12.01
N LYS A 114 21.66 -31.55 -12.19
CA LYS A 114 20.19 -31.70 -12.06
C LYS A 114 19.68 -31.33 -10.65
N LYS A 115 20.37 -31.76 -9.60
CA LYS A 115 20.02 -31.42 -8.20
C LYS A 115 20.07 -29.90 -7.94
N LYS A 116 21.09 -29.22 -8.46
CA LYS A 116 21.25 -27.75 -8.31
C LYS A 116 20.19 -26.96 -9.09
N LEU A 117 19.87 -27.38 -10.32
CA LEU A 117 18.81 -26.76 -11.13
C LEU A 117 17.43 -26.91 -10.45
N CYS A 118 17.15 -28.09 -9.90
CA CYS A 118 15.92 -28.33 -9.13
C CYS A 118 15.82 -27.43 -7.89
N ALA A 119 16.94 -27.15 -7.20
CA ALA A 119 16.94 -26.23 -6.05
C ALA A 119 16.65 -24.77 -6.48
N VAL A 120 17.24 -24.31 -7.59
CA VAL A 120 16.96 -22.97 -8.14
C VAL A 120 15.51 -22.86 -8.61
N GLU A 121 14.96 -23.88 -9.26
CA GLU A 121 13.55 -23.92 -9.67
C GLU A 121 12.59 -23.87 -8.49
N LYS A 122 12.88 -24.63 -7.41
CA LYS A 122 12.08 -24.60 -6.17
C LYS A 122 12.08 -23.21 -5.55
N ARG A 123 13.26 -22.58 -5.40
CA ARG A 123 13.40 -21.21 -4.88
C ARG A 123 12.68 -20.19 -5.76
N THR A 124 12.80 -20.33 -7.09
CA THR A 124 12.11 -19.47 -8.06
C THR A 124 10.60 -19.60 -7.93
N ARG A 125 10.06 -20.82 -7.74
CA ARG A 125 8.62 -21.05 -7.52
C ARG A 125 8.12 -20.37 -6.26
N VAL A 126 8.88 -20.44 -5.16
CA VAL A 126 8.55 -19.72 -3.92
C VAL A 126 8.52 -18.22 -4.18
N LEU A 127 9.55 -17.69 -4.85
CA LEU A 127 9.63 -16.26 -5.15
C LEU A 127 8.46 -15.76 -6.00
N ARG A 128 8.01 -16.54 -6.98
CA ARG A 128 6.83 -16.22 -7.81
C ARG A 128 5.54 -16.05 -7.01
N ARG A 129 5.38 -16.77 -5.90
CA ARG A 129 4.21 -16.67 -5.02
C ARG A 129 4.27 -15.48 -4.07
N LEU A 130 5.48 -15.02 -3.74
CA LEU A 130 5.70 -13.89 -2.84
C LEU A 130 5.54 -12.54 -3.55
N VAL A 131 5.95 -12.46 -4.81
CA VAL A 131 5.84 -11.24 -5.60
C VAL A 131 4.44 -11.18 -6.23
N PRO A 132 3.68 -10.09 -6.02
CA PRO A 132 2.38 -9.94 -6.66
C PRO A 132 2.51 -10.09 -8.19
N GLY A 133 1.70 -10.94 -8.83
CA GLY A 133 1.79 -11.21 -10.27
C GLY A 133 3.02 -12.03 -10.72
N GLY A 134 3.83 -12.52 -9.78
CA GLY A 134 5.08 -13.24 -10.05
C GLY A 134 4.94 -14.55 -10.82
N GLU A 135 3.80 -15.23 -10.70
CA GLU A 135 3.45 -16.46 -11.44
C GLU A 135 3.65 -16.31 -12.96
N SER A 136 3.42 -15.11 -13.50
CA SER A 136 3.54 -14.80 -14.93
C SER A 136 4.94 -14.36 -15.38
N LEU A 137 5.91 -14.27 -14.48
CA LEU A 137 7.23 -13.68 -14.75
C LEU A 137 8.31 -14.71 -15.11
N SER A 138 9.16 -14.37 -16.07
CA SER A 138 10.39 -15.09 -16.41
C SER A 138 11.53 -14.75 -15.43
N GLY A 139 12.60 -15.56 -15.36
CA GLY A 139 13.64 -15.49 -14.33
C GLY A 139 14.22 -14.09 -14.09
N PHE A 140 14.80 -13.44 -15.11
CA PHE A 140 15.41 -12.11 -14.93
C PHE A 140 14.38 -11.03 -14.62
N SER A 141 13.20 -11.04 -15.26
CA SER A 141 12.13 -10.10 -14.95
C SER A 141 11.58 -10.29 -13.53
N LEU A 142 11.52 -11.52 -13.03
CA LEU A 142 11.11 -11.82 -11.66
C LEU A 142 12.07 -11.18 -10.65
N LEU A 143 13.39 -11.25 -10.90
CA LEU A 143 14.38 -10.65 -10.02
C LEU A 143 14.32 -9.11 -10.02
N ASP A 144 14.15 -8.47 -11.18
CA ASP A 144 13.99 -7.00 -11.28
C ASP A 144 12.74 -6.54 -10.53
N GLU A 145 11.60 -7.19 -10.77
CA GLU A 145 10.34 -6.87 -10.10
C GLU A 145 10.41 -7.18 -8.59
N THR A 146 11.14 -8.23 -8.16
CA THR A 146 11.38 -8.53 -6.74
C THR A 146 12.17 -7.42 -6.07
N LEU A 147 13.29 -7.01 -6.68
CA LEU A 147 14.14 -5.96 -6.12
C LEU A 147 13.33 -4.67 -5.94
N ASP A 148 12.56 -4.31 -6.96
CA ASP A 148 11.70 -3.13 -6.95
C ASP A 148 10.59 -3.22 -5.90
N TYR A 149 9.99 -4.39 -5.74
CA TYR A 149 8.97 -4.64 -4.73
C TYR A 149 9.54 -4.54 -3.32
N VAL A 150 10.71 -5.14 -3.05
CA VAL A 150 11.40 -5.05 -1.75
C VAL A 150 11.73 -3.59 -1.39
N LEU A 151 12.21 -2.80 -2.35
CA LEU A 151 12.46 -1.37 -2.15
C LEU A 151 11.17 -0.61 -1.81
N SER A 152 10.07 -0.96 -2.46
CA SER A 152 8.76 -0.35 -2.22
C SER A 152 8.20 -0.72 -0.84
N LEU A 153 8.36 -1.98 -0.41
CA LEU A 153 7.99 -2.43 0.93
C LEU A 153 8.79 -1.72 2.03
N ARG A 154 10.10 -1.53 1.83
CA ARG A 154 10.91 -0.74 2.78
C ARG A 154 10.40 0.69 2.92
N ALA A 155 10.01 1.31 1.80
CA ALA A 155 9.40 2.64 1.82
C ALA A 155 8.03 2.65 2.52
N GLN A 156 7.21 1.61 2.32
CA GLN A 156 5.94 1.40 3.03
C GLN A 156 6.11 1.43 4.54
N VAL A 157 7.00 0.59 5.05
CA VAL A 157 7.25 0.47 6.48
C VAL A 157 7.75 1.80 7.05
N GLY A 158 8.73 2.43 6.39
CA GLY A 158 9.26 3.72 6.83
C GLY A 158 8.21 4.84 6.83
N LEU A 159 7.32 4.88 5.83
CA LEU A 159 6.24 5.86 5.79
C LEU A 159 5.25 5.64 6.94
N MET A 160 4.79 4.40 7.14
CA MET A 160 3.83 4.07 8.19
C MET A 160 4.37 4.38 9.59
N GLN A 161 5.64 4.08 9.83
CA GLN A 161 6.33 4.45 11.08
C GLN A 161 6.37 5.97 11.27
N SER A 162 6.72 6.73 10.22
CA SER A 162 6.76 8.19 10.29
C SER A 162 5.39 8.81 10.59
N LEU A 163 4.33 8.27 9.99
CA LEU A 163 2.96 8.68 10.25
C LEU A 163 2.54 8.37 11.69
N LEU A 164 2.86 7.18 12.20
CA LEU A 164 2.59 6.81 13.58
C LEU A 164 3.27 7.78 14.56
N MET A 165 4.57 8.03 14.40
CA MET A 165 5.33 8.96 15.24
C MET A 165 4.72 10.37 15.23
N THR A 166 4.30 10.85 14.05
CA THR A 166 3.67 12.17 13.89
C THR A 166 2.32 12.23 14.61
N CYS A 167 1.50 11.18 14.49
CA CYS A 167 0.21 11.07 15.16
C CYS A 167 0.37 11.03 16.69
N GLU A 168 1.34 10.28 17.21
CA GLU A 168 1.63 10.21 18.64
C GLU A 168 2.09 11.57 19.19
N ALA A 169 2.99 12.27 18.47
CA ALA A 169 3.44 13.60 18.84
C ALA A 169 2.30 14.63 18.82
N SER A 170 1.36 14.51 17.88
CA SER A 170 0.15 15.35 17.83
C SER A 170 -0.78 15.09 19.03
N LYS A 171 -0.96 13.81 19.40
CA LYS A 171 -1.78 13.42 20.56
C LYS A 171 -1.23 13.98 21.88
N ARG A 172 0.09 13.97 22.06
CA ARG A 172 0.75 14.56 23.25
C ARG A 172 0.52 16.07 23.34
N ARG A 173 0.72 16.79 22.23
CA ARG A 173 0.44 18.24 22.16
C ARG A 173 -1.03 18.58 22.45
N ALA A 174 -1.97 17.78 21.93
CA ALA A 174 -3.40 17.97 22.19
C ALA A 174 -3.77 17.71 23.67
N HIS A 175 -3.06 16.80 24.34
CA HIS A 175 -3.22 16.58 25.78
C HIS A 175 -2.66 17.75 26.60
N GLU A 176 -1.46 18.24 26.24
CA GLU A 176 -0.82 19.39 26.90
C GLU A 176 -1.66 20.67 26.78
N LEU A 177 -2.19 20.98 25.59
CA LEU A 177 -3.08 22.13 25.37
C LEU A 177 -4.40 22.05 26.16
N LYS A 178 -4.86 20.84 26.49
CA LYS A 178 -6.09 20.63 27.26
C LYS A 178 -5.87 20.82 28.78
N CYS A 179 -4.63 20.69 29.24
CA CYS A 179 -4.24 20.92 30.63
C CYS A 179 -3.86 22.38 30.94
N THR A 180 -3.64 23.22 29.93
CA THR A 180 -3.21 24.63 30.11
C THR A 180 -4.34 25.66 30.05
N SER A 181 -5.62 25.25 30.02
CA SER A 181 -6.75 26.18 30.08
C SER A 181 -7.15 26.46 31.53
N PRO A 182 -7.00 27.68 32.07
CA PRO A 182 -7.55 28.02 33.38
C PRO A 182 -9.08 28.03 33.31
N GLU A 183 -9.74 27.24 34.15
CA GLU A 183 -11.17 27.35 34.44
C GLU A 183 -11.43 28.70 35.13
N THR A 184 -11.85 29.72 34.38
CA THR A 184 -12.46 30.91 34.98
C THR A 184 -13.90 30.55 35.38
N LYS A 185 -14.07 29.89 36.54
CA LYS A 185 -15.37 29.79 37.20
C LYS A 185 -15.68 31.16 37.82
N ALA A 186 -16.49 31.95 37.13
CA ALA A 186 -17.11 33.12 37.73
C ALA A 186 -18.11 32.67 38.80
N SER A 187 -17.72 32.83 40.07
CA SER A 187 -18.59 32.70 41.22
C SER A 187 -19.71 33.73 41.15
N THR A 188 -20.91 33.32 40.75
CA THR A 188 -22.13 34.07 41.03
C THR A 188 -22.43 33.91 42.52
N VAL A 189 -21.93 34.84 43.34
CA VAL A 189 -22.32 34.99 44.75
C VAL A 189 -23.82 35.29 44.79
N GLY A 190 -24.58 34.37 45.37
CA GLY A 190 -26.00 34.53 45.63
C GLY A 190 -26.23 35.60 46.69
N ASN A 191 -26.88 36.70 46.28
CA ASN A 191 -27.34 37.72 47.20
C ASN A 191 -28.76 37.37 47.68
N ARG A 192 -28.85 36.80 48.89
CA ARG A 192 -30.11 36.62 49.63
C ARG A 192 -30.02 37.53 50.86
N GLY A 193 -30.68 38.68 50.80
CA GLY A 193 -30.83 39.62 51.91
C GLY A 193 -32.28 40.11 51.97
N ARG A 194 -33.03 39.55 52.92
CA ARG A 194 -34.43 39.85 53.27
C ARG A 194 -34.39 40.70 54.55
N CYS A 195 -35.07 41.86 54.59
CA CYS A 195 -35.57 42.61 55.78
C CYS A 195 -36.34 43.82 55.23
N GLY A 196 -37.65 43.97 55.36
CA GLY A 196 -38.45 44.36 56.55
C GLY A 196 -39.56 45.28 55.97
N GLY A 197 -40.84 45.18 56.32
CA GLY A 197 -41.40 45.56 57.62
C GLY A 197 -42.05 46.96 57.49
N ILE A 198 -43.38 47.00 57.57
CA ILE A 198 -44.37 48.10 57.38
C ILE A 198 -44.18 49.26 58.40
N PRO A 199 -44.89 50.42 58.33
CA PRO A 199 -46.35 50.60 58.26
C PRO A 199 -46.88 51.32 57.00
#